data_AF-A0A418VXM6-F1
#
_entry.id   AF-A0A418VXM6-F1
#
_cell.length_a   1.000
_cell.length_b   1.000
_cell.length_c   1.000
_cell.angle_alpha   90.00
_cell.angle_beta   90.00
_cell.angle_gamma   90.00
#
_symmetry.space_group_name_H-M   'P 1'
#
loop_
_entity.id
_entity.type
_entity.pdbx_description
1 polymer ?
#
loop_
_entity_poly.entity_id
_entity_poly.type
_entity_poly.pdbx_seq_one_letter_code
_entity_poly.pdbx_strand_id
1 'polypeptide(L)'
;MMLSSLSISAADAFGAAAFAGSCLWPLMKQRRGLLVGQAATNLLFITHFILLGAYTAAALCALVVTQVLTALPETRRRWHSALFAATVPGIAAVAFATWAGLPSALSSIGISLSTTARWQSSTTRMRLFLLGAGLFWVSHNILVMSPFAIASDGISAIGNVARLIADRRAARRQSAVPTADAVNGNRAPAALAA
;
A
#
# COMPACT_ATOMS: atom_id res chain seq x y z
N MET A 1 -12.94 34.73 17.04
CA MET A 1 -12.57 35.15 15.68
C MET A 1 -11.59 34.09 15.18
N MET A 2 -11.90 33.11 14.33
CA MET A 2 -12.91 32.98 13.29
C MET A 2 -13.39 31.52 13.28
N LEU A 3 -14.62 31.25 13.73
CA LEU A 3 -15.41 30.14 13.19
C LEU A 3 -15.84 30.60 11.79
N SER A 4 -14.88 30.66 10.87
CA SER A 4 -15.19 30.81 9.46
C SER A 4 -15.89 29.53 9.07
N SER A 5 -17.10 29.66 8.55
CA SER A 5 -17.91 28.59 7.98
C SER A 5 -17.02 27.53 7.33
N LEU A 6 -17.11 26.28 7.78
CA LEU A 6 -16.54 25.10 7.12
C LEU A 6 -17.20 24.96 5.73
N SER A 7 -16.83 25.83 4.80
CA SER A 7 -17.14 25.65 3.40
C SER A 7 -16.26 24.51 2.93
N ILE A 8 -16.86 23.31 2.82
CA ILE A 8 -16.22 22.12 2.25
C ILE A 8 -15.70 22.53 0.87
N SER A 9 -14.38 22.59 0.71
CA SER A 9 -13.77 22.88 -0.57
C SER A 9 -13.91 21.66 -1.49
N ALA A 10 -13.77 21.87 -2.80
CA ALA A 10 -13.70 20.75 -3.73
C ALA A 10 -12.55 19.79 -3.36
N ALA A 11 -11.41 20.33 -2.91
CA ALA A 11 -10.30 19.53 -2.42
C ALA A 11 -10.72 18.63 -1.25
N ASP A 12 -11.46 19.18 -0.28
CA ASP A 12 -11.95 18.41 0.87
C ASP A 12 -12.91 17.30 0.47
N ALA A 13 -13.81 17.57 -0.49
CA ALA A 13 -14.74 16.56 -1.00
C ALA A 13 -14.00 15.39 -1.67
N PHE A 14 -13.04 15.67 -2.55
CA PHE A 14 -12.22 14.63 -3.18
C PHE A 14 -11.33 13.90 -2.17
N GLY A 15 -10.76 14.61 -1.20
CA GLY A 15 -9.95 14.02 -0.13
C GLY A 15 -10.77 13.08 0.76
N ALA A 16 -11.95 13.51 1.19
CA ALA A 16 -12.87 12.71 1.99
C ALA A 16 -13.34 11.46 1.22
N ALA A 17 -13.68 11.60 -0.06
CA ALA A 17 -14.05 10.47 -0.92
C ALA A 17 -12.88 9.49 -1.10
N ALA A 18 -11.67 10.00 -1.33
CA ALA A 18 -10.47 9.18 -1.44
C ALA A 18 -10.20 8.39 -0.15
N PHE A 19 -10.30 9.07 0.99
CA PHE A 19 -10.16 8.47 2.32
C PHE A 19 -11.21 7.37 2.57
N ALA A 20 -12.49 7.63 2.27
CA ALA A 20 -13.53 6.61 2.37
C ALA A 20 -13.20 5.39 1.48
N GLY A 21 -12.72 5.62 0.25
CA GLY A 21 -12.22 4.57 -0.62
C GLY A 21 -11.08 3.77 0.02
N SER A 22 -10.11 4.45 0.66
CA SER A 22 -8.99 3.84 1.38
C SER A 22 -9.41 2.93 2.53
N CYS A 23 -10.54 3.20 3.18
CA CYS A 23 -11.10 2.33 4.21
C CYS A 23 -11.75 1.08 3.62
N LEU A 24 -12.31 1.18 2.41
CA LEU A 24 -13.13 0.13 1.80
C LEU A 24 -12.34 -0.89 0.99
N TRP A 25 -11.42 -0.42 0.12
CA TRP A 25 -10.73 -1.33 -0.79
C TRP A 25 -9.88 -2.42 -0.08
N PRO A 26 -9.25 -2.18 1.09
CA PRO A 26 -8.51 -3.22 1.80
C PRO A 26 -9.39 -4.36 2.33
N LEU A 27 -10.70 -4.13 2.47
CA LEU A 27 -11.67 -5.13 2.93
C LEU A 27 -12.13 -6.08 1.80
N MET A 28 -11.81 -5.76 0.55
CA MET A 28 -12.21 -6.56 -0.59
C MET A 28 -11.47 -7.90 -0.65
N LYS A 29 -12.22 -9.00 -0.70
CA LYS A 29 -11.67 -10.38 -0.70
C LYS A 29 -10.98 -10.75 -2.03
N GLN A 30 -11.40 -10.14 -3.14
CA GLN A 30 -10.87 -10.44 -4.47
C GLN A 30 -9.72 -9.51 -4.83
N ARG A 31 -8.60 -10.07 -5.30
CA ARG A 31 -7.42 -9.31 -5.75
C ARG A 31 -7.77 -8.23 -6.77
N ARG A 32 -8.66 -8.54 -7.72
CA ARG A 32 -9.11 -7.58 -8.74
C ARG A 32 -9.85 -6.40 -8.11
N GLY A 33 -10.74 -6.66 -7.16
CA GLY A 33 -11.45 -5.60 -6.41
C GLY A 33 -10.49 -4.70 -5.64
N LEU A 34 -9.54 -5.29 -4.91
CA LEU A 34 -8.49 -4.57 -4.19
C LEU A 34 -7.72 -3.60 -5.11
N LEU A 35 -7.29 -4.08 -6.28
CA LEU A 35 -6.58 -3.27 -7.27
C LEU A 35 -7.47 -2.16 -7.85
N VAL A 36 -8.70 -2.47 -8.25
CA VAL A 36 -9.63 -1.46 -8.79
C VAL A 36 -9.92 -0.37 -7.74
N GLY A 37 -10.15 -0.74 -6.49
CA GLY A 37 -10.35 0.20 -5.40
C GLY A 37 -9.12 1.08 -5.15
N GLN A 38 -7.91 0.50 -5.19
CA GLN A 38 -6.67 1.26 -5.09
C GLN A 38 -6.52 2.27 -6.24
N ALA A 39 -6.84 1.89 -7.48
CA ALA A 39 -6.81 2.81 -8.62
C ALA A 39 -7.83 3.94 -8.46
N ALA A 40 -9.08 3.61 -8.09
CA ALA A 40 -10.13 4.60 -7.88
C ALA A 40 -9.78 5.61 -6.78
N THR A 41 -9.29 5.14 -5.64
CA THR A 41 -8.78 6.00 -4.56
C THR A 41 -7.65 6.91 -5.03
N ASN A 42 -6.70 6.40 -5.82
CA ASN A 42 -5.62 7.23 -6.34
C ASN A 42 -6.10 8.28 -7.35
N LEU A 43 -7.11 7.99 -8.17
CA LEU A 43 -7.73 8.99 -9.06
C LEU A 43 -8.38 10.14 -8.29
N LEU A 44 -9.01 9.84 -7.15
CA LEU A 44 -9.55 10.85 -6.25
C LEU A 44 -8.42 11.66 -5.59
N PHE A 45 -7.36 11.00 -5.12
CA PHE A 45 -6.19 11.70 -4.57
C PHE A 45 -5.43 12.55 -5.59
N ILE A 46 -5.37 12.14 -6.87
CA ILE A 46 -4.81 12.96 -7.96
C ILE A 46 -5.56 14.30 -8.02
N THR A 47 -6.88 14.25 -8.09
CA THR A 47 -7.72 15.46 -8.17
C THR A 47 -7.56 16.30 -6.92
N HIS A 48 -7.58 15.67 -5.73
CA HIS A 48 -7.32 16.33 -4.45
C HIS A 48 -5.97 17.07 -4.43
N PHE A 49 -4.88 16.39 -4.80
CA PHE A 49 -3.54 16.98 -4.78
C PHE A 49 -3.33 18.06 -5.84
N ILE A 50 -3.97 17.96 -7.01
CA ILE A 50 -3.99 19.04 -8.01
C ILE A 50 -4.64 20.30 -7.40
N LEU A 51 -5.78 20.14 -6.73
CA LEU A 51 -6.49 21.27 -6.10
C LEU A 51 -5.71 21.88 -4.93
N LEU A 52 -4.85 21.11 -4.26
CA LEU A 52 -3.92 21.61 -3.25
C LEU A 52 -2.61 22.20 -3.84
N GLY A 53 -2.40 22.12 -5.15
CA GLY A 53 -1.15 22.54 -5.80
C GLY A 53 0.03 21.56 -5.60
N ALA A 54 -0.21 20.37 -5.06
CA ALA A 54 0.78 19.33 -4.81
C ALA A 54 1.01 18.44 -6.05
N TYR A 55 1.46 19.04 -7.16
CA TYR A 55 1.53 18.39 -8.47
C TYR A 55 2.44 17.16 -8.53
N THR A 56 3.56 17.14 -7.79
CA THR A 56 4.43 15.96 -7.72
C THR A 56 3.67 14.75 -7.17
N ALA A 57 2.97 14.92 -6.06
CA ALA A 57 2.20 13.84 -5.46
C ALA A 57 1.08 13.37 -6.38
N ALA A 58 0.38 14.29 -7.06
CA ALA A 58 -0.63 13.94 -8.05
C ALA A 58 -0.03 13.09 -9.19
N ALA A 59 1.08 13.51 -9.78
CA ALA A 59 1.75 12.75 -10.85
C ALA A 59 2.25 11.38 -10.36
N LEU A 60 2.78 11.29 -9.13
CA LEU A 60 3.18 10.01 -8.54
C LEU A 60 1.98 9.09 -8.27
N CYS A 61 0.82 9.61 -7.86
CA CYS A 61 -0.42 8.84 -7.80
C CYS A 61 -0.85 8.32 -9.18
N ALA A 62 -0.61 9.07 -10.27
CA ALA A 62 -0.86 8.58 -11.62
C ALA A 62 0.07 7.40 -12.00
N LEU A 63 1.32 7.40 -11.53
CA LEU A 63 2.20 6.25 -11.63
C LEU A 63 1.67 5.05 -10.83
N VAL A 64 1.10 5.27 -9.64
CA VAL A 64 0.42 4.20 -8.87
C VAL A 64 -0.71 3.59 -9.68
N VAL A 65 -1.57 4.40 -10.29
CA VAL A 65 -2.67 3.92 -11.15
C VAL A 65 -2.11 3.08 -12.30
N THR A 66 -1.04 3.53 -12.95
CA THR A 66 -0.36 2.79 -14.02
C THR A 66 0.16 1.43 -13.54
N GLN A 67 0.82 1.40 -12.38
CA GLN A 67 1.30 0.17 -11.74
C GLN A 67 0.16 -0.80 -11.39
N VAL A 68 -1.00 -0.28 -11.01
CA VAL A 68 -2.18 -1.08 -10.68
C VAL A 68 -2.84 -1.64 -11.94
N LEU A 69 -3.02 -0.82 -12.97
CA LEU A 69 -3.60 -1.23 -14.25
C LEU A 69 -2.76 -2.29 -14.95
N THR A 70 -1.43 -2.17 -14.90
CA THR A 70 -0.51 -3.20 -15.42
C THR A 70 -0.56 -4.51 -14.63
N ALA A 71 -1.02 -4.49 -13.37
CA ALA A 71 -1.14 -5.66 -12.51
C ALA A 71 -2.53 -6.33 -12.52
N LEU A 72 -3.51 -5.71 -13.21
CA LEU A 72 -4.91 -6.13 -13.25
C LEU A 72 -5.19 -7.33 -14.18
N PRO A 73 -4.60 -7.44 -15.38
CA PRO A 73 -4.89 -8.54 -16.30
C PRO A 73 -4.47 -9.90 -15.75
N GLU A 74 -5.29 -10.92 -16.02
CA GLU A 74 -5.05 -12.31 -15.59
C GLU A 74 -3.83 -12.92 -16.30
N THR A 75 -3.66 -12.61 -17.59
CA THR A 75 -2.50 -13.02 -18.38
C THR A 75 -1.55 -11.83 -18.60
N ARG A 76 -0.40 -11.84 -17.93
CA ARG A 76 0.60 -10.77 -18.05
C ARG A 76 1.46 -10.93 -19.30
N ARG A 77 1.15 -10.13 -20.33
CA ARG A 77 2.04 -9.89 -21.47
C ARG A 77 3.30 -9.12 -21.05
N ARG A 78 4.41 -9.30 -21.79
CA ARG A 78 5.72 -8.65 -21.52
C ARG A 78 5.62 -7.12 -21.39
N TRP A 79 4.76 -6.48 -22.16
CA TRP A 79 4.59 -5.02 -22.12
C TRP A 79 4.00 -4.52 -20.79
N HIS A 80 3.17 -5.29 -20.08
CA HIS A 80 2.67 -4.89 -18.76
C HIS A 80 3.82 -4.79 -17.76
N SER A 81 4.72 -5.77 -17.77
CA SER A 81 5.92 -5.77 -16.93
C SER A 81 6.86 -4.63 -17.31
N ALA A 82 7.01 -4.34 -18.62
CA ALA A 82 7.81 -3.22 -19.10
C ALA A 82 7.24 -1.87 -18.64
N LEU A 83 5.92 -1.66 -18.76
CA LEU A 83 5.26 -0.44 -18.28
C LEU A 83 5.38 -0.29 -16.76
N PHE A 84 5.19 -1.37 -16.01
CA PHE A 84 5.41 -1.33 -14.56
C PHE A 84 6.85 -0.93 -14.24
N ALA A 85 7.84 -1.54 -14.89
CA ALA A 85 9.25 -1.22 -14.70
C ALA A 85 9.57 0.24 -15.10
N ALA A 86 8.95 0.74 -16.18
CA ALA A 86 9.11 2.13 -16.63
C ALA A 86 8.61 3.17 -15.62
N THR A 87 7.72 2.79 -14.69
CA THR A 87 7.32 3.71 -13.61
C THR A 87 8.46 4.05 -12.66
N VAL A 88 9.51 3.23 -12.56
CA VAL A 88 10.68 3.52 -11.70
C VAL A 88 11.48 4.72 -12.18
N PRO A 89 12.01 4.75 -13.42
CA PRO A 89 12.60 5.99 -13.94
C PRO A 89 11.56 7.11 -14.06
N GLY A 90 10.28 6.77 -14.25
CA GLY A 90 9.16 7.71 -14.21
C GLY A 90 9.06 8.50 -12.90
N ILE A 91 9.32 7.87 -11.74
CA ILE A 91 9.33 8.57 -10.44
C ILE A 91 10.38 9.69 -10.44
N ALA A 92 11.60 9.40 -10.89
CA ALA A 92 12.68 10.38 -10.95
C ALA A 92 12.36 11.51 -11.94
N ALA A 93 11.82 11.16 -13.12
CA ALA A 93 11.42 12.13 -14.12
C ALA A 93 10.32 13.08 -13.62
N VAL A 94 9.30 12.55 -12.94
CA VAL A 94 8.25 13.35 -12.30
C VAL A 94 8.85 14.25 -11.23
N ALA A 95 9.66 13.71 -10.31
CA ALA A 95 10.28 14.48 -9.24
C ALA A 95 11.11 15.65 -9.79
N PHE A 96 11.87 15.42 -10.86
CA PHE A 96 12.66 16.45 -11.53
C PHE A 96 11.77 17.52 -12.20
N ALA A 97 10.74 17.10 -12.93
CA ALA A 97 9.88 18.00 -13.71
C ALA A 97 8.94 18.86 -12.84
N THR A 98 8.52 18.37 -11.69
CA THR A 98 7.57 19.05 -10.79
C THR A 98 8.19 19.46 -9.46
N TRP A 99 9.52 19.60 -9.42
CA TRP A 99 10.26 19.79 -8.17
C TRP A 99 9.74 20.97 -7.34
N ALA A 100 9.24 20.67 -6.14
CA ALA A 100 8.72 21.63 -5.17
C ALA A 100 9.48 21.56 -3.83
N GLY A 101 10.74 21.11 -3.84
CA GLY A 101 11.56 20.96 -2.64
C GLY A 101 11.23 19.72 -1.82
N LEU A 102 11.22 19.85 -0.48
CA LEU A 102 11.11 18.72 0.44
C LEU A 102 9.85 17.85 0.23
N PRO A 103 8.62 18.40 0.00
CA PRO A 103 7.46 17.57 -0.28
C PRO A 103 7.65 16.64 -1.50
N SER A 104 8.33 17.13 -2.54
CA SER A 104 8.63 16.31 -3.74
C SER A 104 9.60 15.19 -3.43
N ALA A 105 10.64 15.45 -2.62
CA ALA A 105 11.57 14.42 -2.18
C ALA A 105 10.86 13.33 -1.34
N LEU A 106 10.06 13.73 -0.35
CA LEU A 106 9.34 12.81 0.54
C LEU A 106 8.36 11.92 -0.24
N SER A 107 7.51 12.51 -1.07
CA SER A 107 6.57 11.74 -1.90
C SER A 107 7.30 10.80 -2.88
N SER A 108 8.43 11.22 -3.45
CA SER A 108 9.26 10.38 -4.35
C SER A 108 9.92 9.20 -3.64
N ILE A 109 10.37 9.37 -2.40
CA ILE A 109 10.88 8.27 -1.59
C ILE A 109 9.73 7.33 -1.19
N GLY A 110 8.60 7.90 -0.76
CA GLY A 110 7.39 7.16 -0.40
C GLY A 110 6.89 6.26 -1.53
N ILE A 111 6.79 6.78 -2.76
CA ILE A 111 6.38 5.98 -3.92
C ILE A 111 7.43 4.94 -4.32
N SER A 112 8.72 5.23 -4.17
CA SER A 112 9.80 4.28 -4.50
C SER A 112 9.78 3.07 -3.57
N LEU A 113 9.60 3.30 -2.27
CA LEU A 113 9.41 2.23 -1.28
C LEU A 113 8.10 1.46 -1.53
N SER A 114 7.03 2.17 -1.86
CA SER A 114 5.73 1.57 -2.20
C SER A 114 5.81 0.70 -3.46
N THR A 115 6.63 1.08 -4.43
CA THR A 115 6.89 0.31 -5.67
C THR A 115 7.72 -0.93 -5.34
N THR A 116 8.76 -0.76 -4.52
CA THR A 116 9.62 -1.86 -4.04
C THR A 116 8.82 -2.90 -3.25
N ALA A 117 7.85 -2.45 -2.43
CA ALA A 117 6.94 -3.32 -1.72
C ALA A 117 6.20 -4.27 -2.66
N ARG A 118 5.73 -3.78 -3.81
CA ARG A 118 4.98 -4.58 -4.80
C ARG A 118 5.83 -5.64 -5.52
N TRP A 119 7.16 -5.51 -5.46
CA TRP A 119 8.08 -6.53 -5.96
C TRP A 119 8.47 -7.58 -4.93
N GLN A 120 8.12 -7.39 -3.66
CA GLN A 120 8.45 -8.37 -2.64
C GLN A 120 7.57 -9.62 -2.77
N SER A 121 8.22 -10.78 -2.86
CA SER A 121 7.54 -12.09 -2.80
C SER A 121 7.05 -12.45 -1.40
N SER A 122 7.74 -11.95 -0.37
CA SER A 122 7.37 -12.17 1.03
C SER A 122 6.39 -11.10 1.49
N THR A 123 5.20 -11.53 1.92
CA THR A 123 4.18 -10.67 2.50
C THR A 123 4.71 -9.83 3.67
N THR A 124 5.57 -10.40 4.51
CA THR A 124 6.21 -9.69 5.63
C THR A 124 7.08 -8.53 5.13
N ARG A 125 7.98 -8.80 4.16
CA ARG A 125 8.85 -7.76 3.58
C ARG A 125 8.04 -6.68 2.90
N MET A 126 7.03 -7.06 2.10
CA MET A 126 6.09 -6.13 1.48
C MET A 126 5.49 -5.15 2.49
N ARG A 127 4.97 -5.66 3.61
CA ARG A 127 4.36 -4.82 4.66
C ARG A 127 5.35 -3.87 5.32
N LEU A 128 6.59 -4.31 5.55
CA LEU A 128 7.62 -3.45 6.12
C LEU A 128 7.99 -2.30 5.16
N PHE A 129 8.11 -2.57 3.86
CA PHE A 129 8.31 -1.52 2.87
C PHE A 129 7.12 -0.55 2.80
N LEU A 130 5.88 -1.04 2.90
CA LEU A 130 4.69 -0.18 2.94
C LEU A 130 4.64 0.70 4.20
N LEU A 131 5.06 0.18 5.36
CA LEU A 131 5.16 0.97 6.59
C LEU A 131 6.24 2.05 6.47
N GLY A 132 7.42 1.70 5.93
CA GLY A 132 8.47 2.66 5.63
C GLY A 132 7.99 3.74 4.66
N ALA A 133 7.33 3.33 3.58
CA ALA A 133 6.72 4.26 2.62
C ALA A 133 5.69 5.19 3.28
N GLY A 134 4.83 4.63 4.13
CA GLY A 134 3.79 5.37 4.85
C GLY A 134 4.36 6.50 5.69
N LEU A 135 5.54 6.33 6.30
CA LEU A 135 6.19 7.41 7.05
C LEU A 135 6.49 8.62 6.15
N PHE A 136 7.06 8.38 4.96
CA PHE A 136 7.36 9.46 4.01
C PHE A 136 6.08 10.08 3.42
N TRP A 137 5.06 9.27 3.14
CA TRP A 137 3.76 9.76 2.67
C TRP A 137 3.06 10.62 3.71
N VAL A 138 3.02 10.20 4.98
CA VAL A 138 2.47 11.00 6.08
C VAL A 138 3.23 12.31 6.22
N SER A 139 4.57 12.28 6.21
CA SER A 139 5.37 13.50 6.28
C SER A 139 5.08 14.45 5.12
N HIS A 140 4.97 13.94 3.89
CA HIS A 140 4.52 14.73 2.74
C HIS A 140 3.13 15.33 2.98
N ASN A 141 2.17 14.51 3.40
CA ASN A 141 0.77 14.88 3.58
C ASN A 141 0.57 15.92 4.68
N ILE A 142 1.42 15.91 5.72
CA ILE A 142 1.52 16.98 6.71
C ILE A 142 2.01 18.29 6.06
N LEU A 143 3.05 18.25 5.24
CA LEU A 143 3.59 19.46 4.59
C LEU A 143 2.61 20.09 3.59
N VAL A 144 1.81 19.28 2.90
CA VAL A 144 0.77 19.79 1.97
C VAL A 144 -0.57 20.04 2.68
N MET A 145 -0.60 19.94 4.02
CA MET A 145 -1.77 20.22 4.86
C MET A 145 -3.02 19.41 4.46
N SER A 146 -2.84 18.13 4.10
CA SER A 146 -3.94 17.24 3.69
C SER A 146 -4.38 16.31 4.83
N PRO A 147 -5.42 16.67 5.62
CA PRO A 147 -5.87 15.82 6.73
C PRO A 147 -6.41 14.46 6.28
N PHE A 148 -7.09 14.41 5.13
CA PHE A 148 -7.66 13.17 4.60
C PHE A 148 -6.59 12.18 4.12
N ALA A 149 -5.51 12.68 3.49
CA ALA A 149 -4.40 11.83 3.08
C ALA A 149 -3.62 11.31 4.30
N ILE A 150 -3.39 12.15 5.33
CA ILE A 150 -2.81 11.72 6.61
C ILE A 150 -3.64 10.60 7.25
N ALA A 151 -4.97 10.76 7.31
CA ALA A 151 -5.86 9.76 7.88
C ALA A 151 -5.82 8.44 7.08
N SER A 152 -5.79 8.52 5.75
CA SER A 152 -5.68 7.35 4.85
C SER A 152 -4.38 6.57 5.09
N ASP A 153 -3.26 7.27 5.24
CA ASP A 153 -1.98 6.65 5.55
C ASP A 153 -1.98 6.01 6.95
N GLY A 154 -2.60 6.68 7.94
CA GLY A 154 -2.77 6.15 9.29
C GLY A 154 -3.52 4.82 9.32
N ILE A 155 -4.67 4.73 8.63
CA ILE A 155 -5.44 3.48 8.52
C ILE A 155 -4.62 2.40 7.81
N SER A 156 -3.94 2.77 6.74
CA SER A 156 -3.07 1.85 6.00
C SER A 156 -1.93 1.31 6.87
N ALA A 157 -1.32 2.15 7.69
CA ALA A 157 -0.28 1.75 8.63
C ALA A 157 -0.82 0.80 9.70
N ILE A 158 -1.96 1.13 10.31
CA ILE A 158 -2.63 0.28 11.31
C ILE A 158 -2.94 -1.09 10.71
N GLY A 159 -3.51 -1.15 9.50
CA GLY A 159 -3.83 -2.40 8.82
C GLY A 159 -2.59 -3.25 8.54
N ASN A 160 -1.49 -2.65 8.11
CA ASN A 160 -0.23 -3.36 7.86
C ASN A 160 0.40 -3.91 9.16
N VAL A 161 0.39 -3.12 10.24
CA VAL A 161 0.89 -3.56 11.56
C VAL A 161 0.02 -4.69 12.12
N ALA A 162 -1.30 -4.54 12.11
CA ALA A 162 -2.22 -5.54 12.64
C ALA A 162 -2.03 -6.90 11.95
N ARG A 163 -1.89 -6.89 10.62
CA ARG A 163 -1.66 -8.12 9.86
C ARG A 163 -0.29 -8.74 10.13
N LEU A 164 0.76 -7.92 10.28
CA LEU A 164 2.10 -8.40 10.66
C LEU A 164 2.10 -9.08 12.04
N ILE A 165 1.36 -8.51 13.00
CA ILE A 165 1.19 -9.10 14.33
C ILE A 165 0.41 -10.43 14.25
N ALA A 166 -0.68 -10.48 13.48
CA ALA A 166 -1.47 -11.69 13.28
C ALA A 166 -0.64 -12.82 12.66
N ASP A 167 0.12 -12.53 11.60
CA ASP A 167 0.97 -13.49 10.91
C ASP A 167 2.05 -14.05 11.88
N ARG A 168 2.67 -13.19 12.71
CA ARG A 168 3.63 -13.61 13.75
C ARG A 168 3.01 -14.49 14.84
N ARG A 169 1.78 -14.18 15.28
CA ARG A 169 1.05 -14.97 16.28
C ARG A 169 0.70 -16.36 15.73
N ALA A 170 0.28 -16.44 14.46
CA ALA A 170 -0.02 -17.71 13.80
C ALA A 170 1.23 -18.61 13.69
N ALA A 171 2.37 -18.05 13.27
CA ALA A 171 3.63 -18.79 13.20
C ALA A 171 4.07 -19.33 14.57
N ARG A 172 3.99 -18.51 15.62
CA ARG A 172 4.31 -18.94 17.00
C ARG A 172 3.41 -20.07 17.49
N ARG A 173 2.11 -20.04 17.15
CA ARG A 173 1.17 -21.13 17.51
C ARG A 173 1.56 -22.43 16.83
N GLN A 174 1.92 -22.40 15.54
CA GLN A 174 2.35 -23.59 14.79
C GLN A 174 3.63 -24.20 15.36
N SER A 175 4.59 -23.38 15.80
CA SER A 175 5.82 -23.87 16.45
C SER A 175 5.61 -24.39 17.88
N ALA A 176 4.50 -24.05 18.54
CA ALA A 176 4.19 -24.45 19.91
C ALA A 176 3.32 -25.72 20.01
N VAL A 177 2.69 -26.15 18.90
CA VAL A 177 2.00 -27.45 18.84
C VAL A 177 3.06 -28.54 18.69
N PRO A 178 3.21 -29.47 19.65
CA PRO A 178 4.11 -30.60 19.49
C PRO A 178 3.67 -31.42 18.28
N THR A 179 4.60 -31.73 17.37
CA THR A 179 4.37 -32.65 16.24
C THR A 179 3.83 -33.97 16.79
N ALA A 180 2.55 -34.24 16.58
CA ALA A 180 1.89 -35.50 16.95
C ALA A 180 2.55 -36.73 16.30
N ASP A 181 3.39 -36.52 15.28
CA ASP A 181 4.20 -37.55 14.63
C ASP A 181 5.30 -38.14 15.52
N ALA A 182 5.70 -37.48 16.61
CA ALA A 182 6.66 -38.04 17.57
C ALA A 182 6.05 -39.12 18.50
N VAL A 183 4.72 -39.24 18.56
CA VAL A 183 4.02 -40.18 19.46
C VAL A 183 3.75 -41.53 18.78
N ASN A 184 3.85 -41.64 17.45
CA ASN A 184 3.51 -42.87 16.72
C ASN A 184 4.71 -43.79 16.41
N GLY A 185 5.91 -43.45 16.88
CA GLY A 185 7.15 -44.21 16.65
C GLY A 185 7.34 -45.49 17.46
N ASN A 186 6.37 -45.87 18.32
CA ASN A 186 6.51 -46.97 19.28
C ASN A 186 5.60 -48.18 19.03
N ARG A 187 5.26 -48.48 17.77
CA ARG A 187 4.77 -49.83 17.43
C ARG A 187 5.96 -50.77 17.26
N ALA A 188 6.35 -51.42 18.35
CA ALA A 188 7.26 -52.56 18.34
C ALA A 188 6.75 -53.64 17.38
N PRO A 189 7.63 -54.37 16.66
CA PRO A 189 7.21 -55.52 15.88
C PRO A 189 6.67 -56.59 16.84
N ALA A 190 5.38 -56.90 16.71
CA ALA A 190 4.78 -58.03 17.38
C ALA A 190 5.51 -59.30 16.94
N ALA A 191 5.88 -60.11 17.94
CA ALA A 191 6.57 -61.37 17.81
C ALA A 191 5.98 -62.27 16.73
N LEU A 192 6.84 -62.77 15.83
CA LEU A 192 6.63 -64.03 15.13
C LEU A 192 7.48 -65.08 15.83
N ALA A 193 6.89 -65.69 16.86
CA ALA A 193 7.25 -67.01 17.31
C ALA A 193 6.38 -68.01 16.52
N ALA A 194 7.03 -68.80 15.66
CA ALA A 194 6.61 -70.13 15.21
C ALA A 194 7.73 -70.73 14.35
#